data_AF-A0A2M7PKG0-F1
#
_entry.id   AF-A0A2M7PKG0-F1
#
_cell.length_a   1.000
_cell.length_b   1.000
_cell.length_c   1.000
_cell.angle_alpha   90.00
_cell.angle_beta   90.00
_cell.angle_gamma   90.00
#
_symmetry.space_group_name_H-M   'P 1'
#
loop_
_entity.id
_entity.type
_entity.pdbx_description
1 polymer ?
#
loop_
_entity_poly.entity_id
_entity_poly.type
_entity_poly.pdbx_seq_one_letter_code
_entity_poly.pdbx_strand_id
1 'polypeptide(L)' 'QPGNQYYLWHNEPPANHHNIDFKTLENGYYESGLVIRKLLNLQIYDLGIGVLYRYGSYGYIDAMDNIAFKISLYYGF' A
#
# COMPACT_ATOMS: atom_id res chain seq x y z
N GLN A 1 -46.42 17.37 41.02
CA GLN A 1 -46.27 17.42 39.55
C GLN A 1 -44.82 16.99 39.26
N PRO A 2 -44.57 15.73 38.88
CA PRO A 2 -43.20 15.26 38.66
C PRO A 2 -42.72 15.70 37.27
N GLY A 3 -41.61 16.44 37.25
CA GLY A 3 -40.98 16.96 36.05
C GLY A 3 -40.30 15.86 35.24
N ASN A 4 -40.54 15.88 33.93
CA ASN A 4 -40.06 14.90 32.97
C ASN A 4 -38.52 14.92 32.85
N GLN A 5 -37.84 13.97 33.49
CA GLN A 5 -36.45 13.60 33.18
C GLN A 5 -36.44 12.54 32.05
N TYR A 6 -36.57 12.95 30.79
CA TYR A 6 -36.41 12.04 29.65
C TYR A 6 -35.80 12.72 28.41
N TYR A 7 -34.72 13.49 28.53
CA TYR A 7 -34.03 14.03 27.33
C TYR A 7 -32.52 14.22 27.53
N LEU A 8 -31.80 13.19 28.02
CA LEU A 8 -30.34 13.29 28.22
C LEU A 8 -29.49 12.33 27.36
N TRP A 9 -30.02 11.71 26.29
CA TRP A 9 -29.29 10.62 25.62
C TRP A 9 -29.14 10.68 24.09
N HIS A 10 -29.15 11.84 23.42
CA HIS A 10 -28.94 11.81 21.94
C HIS A 10 -28.19 12.95 21.27
N ASN A 11 -27.42 13.76 22.00
CA ASN A 11 -26.69 14.87 21.39
C ASN A 11 -25.17 14.70 21.49
N GLU A 12 -24.66 13.54 21.09
CA GLU A 12 -23.27 13.47 20.63
C GLU A 12 -23.29 13.84 19.15
N PRO A 13 -22.83 15.05 18.75
CA PRO A 13 -22.72 15.37 17.33
C PRO A 13 -21.77 14.36 16.69
N PRO A 14 -22.07 13.83 15.48
CA PRO A 14 -21.11 12.99 14.78
C PRO A 14 -19.82 13.79 14.64
N ALA A 15 -18.74 13.31 15.23
CA ALA A 15 -17.43 13.93 15.13
C ALA A 15 -17.12 14.07 13.64
N ASN A 16 -17.16 15.31 13.13
CA ASN A 16 -16.90 15.61 11.74
C ASN A 16 -15.46 15.19 11.41
N HIS A 17 -15.29 14.09 10.67
CA HIS A 17 -14.01 13.62 10.14
C HIS A 17 -13.50 14.50 8.98
N HIS A 18 -13.51 15.82 9.17
CA HIS A 18 -13.23 16.81 8.12
C HIS A 18 -11.92 17.55 8.40
N ASN A 19 -10.81 16.82 8.51
CA ASN A 19 -9.48 17.43 8.36
C ASN A 19 -8.39 16.39 8.05
N ILE A 20 -8.69 15.41 7.20
CA ILE A 20 -7.64 14.52 6.69
C ILE A 20 -7.09 15.18 5.43
N ASP A 21 -5.94 15.82 5.57
CA ASP A 21 -5.21 16.39 4.46
C ASP A 21 -4.75 15.24 3.54
N PHE A 22 -5.42 15.08 2.40
CA PHE A 22 -5.10 13.99 1.47
C PHE A 22 -3.84 14.37 0.73
N LYS A 23 -2.70 13.78 1.11
CA LYS A 23 -1.49 13.82 0.28
C LYS A 23 -1.75 13.04 -1.00
N THR A 24 -2.14 13.75 -2.05
CA THR A 24 -2.32 13.15 -3.37
C THR A 24 -0.97 12.93 -4.05
N LEU A 25 -0.89 11.93 -4.92
CA LEU A 25 0.33 11.65 -5.69
C LEU A 25 0.41 12.60 -6.89
N GLU A 26 0.64 13.88 -6.63
CA GLU A 26 0.68 14.94 -7.65
C GLU A 26 1.91 14.85 -8.56
N ASN A 27 2.96 14.21 -8.07
CA ASN A 27 4.16 13.95 -8.85
C ASN A 27 4.09 12.55 -9.47
N GLY A 28 4.88 12.30 -10.52
CA GLY A 28 4.94 10.97 -11.14
C GLY A 28 5.61 9.92 -10.23
N TYR A 29 4.97 8.76 -10.05
CA TYR A 29 5.61 7.59 -9.43
C TYR A 29 6.24 6.72 -10.50
N TYR A 30 7.56 6.56 -10.45
CA TYR A 30 8.31 5.76 -11.41
C TYR A 30 9.05 4.63 -10.69
N GLU A 31 8.86 3.41 -11.19
CA GLU A 31 9.54 2.22 -10.71
C GLU A 31 10.00 1.40 -11.91
N SER A 32 11.22 0.89 -11.83
CA SER A 32 11.77 -0.03 -12.83
C SER A 32 12.42 -1.21 -12.13
N GLY A 33 12.37 -2.38 -12.75
CA GLY A 33 13.04 -3.54 -12.19
C GLY A 33 13.26 -4.64 -13.21
N LEU A 34 14.01 -5.64 -12.76
CA LEU A 34 14.29 -6.84 -13.50
C LEU A 34 13.67 -8.02 -12.76
N VAL A 35 13.01 -8.91 -13.49
CA VAL A 35 12.55 -10.20 -12.96
C VAL A 35 13.20 -11.31 -13.76
N ILE A 36 13.95 -12.16 -13.06
CA ILE A 36 14.51 -13.38 -13.62
C ILE A 36 13.56 -14.52 -13.29
N ARG A 37 13.09 -15.21 -14.32
CA ARG A 37 12.16 -16.33 -14.21
C ARG A 37 12.87 -17.66 -14.39
N LYS A 38 12.17 -18.75 -14.04
CA LYS A 38 12.62 -20.13 -14.25
C LYS A 38 13.92 -20.47 -13.53
N LEU A 39 14.13 -19.89 -12.35
CA LEU A 39 15.28 -20.21 -11.50
C LEU A 39 15.19 -21.62 -10.94
N LEU A 40 13.96 -22.07 -10.69
CA LEU A 40 13.64 -23.43 -10.32
C LEU A 40 12.43 -23.88 -11.11
N ASN A 41 12.56 -25.00 -11.81
CA ASN A 41 11.46 -25.64 -12.53
C ASN A 41 11.00 -26.85 -11.71
N LEU A 42 9.82 -26.73 -11.10
CA LEU A 42 9.17 -27.78 -10.32
C LEU A 42 8.12 -28.51 -11.18
N GLN A 43 8.41 -28.70 -12.47
CA GLN A 43 7.56 -29.29 -13.51
C GLN A 43 6.31 -28.45 -13.85
N ILE A 44 5.47 -28.15 -12.87
CA ILE A 44 4.23 -27.37 -13.03
C ILE A 44 4.37 -25.92 -12.56
N TYR A 45 5.38 -25.64 -11.73
CA TYR A 45 5.66 -24.30 -11.23
C TYR A 45 7.06 -23.82 -11.68
N ASP A 46 7.14 -22.55 -12.05
CA ASP A 46 8.39 -21.82 -12.27
C ASP A 46 8.56 -20.79 -11.15
N LEU A 47 9.69 -20.84 -10.44
CA LEU A 47 10.06 -19.81 -9.48
C LEU A 47 10.87 -18.70 -10.18
N GLY A 48 10.64 -17.45 -9.80
CA GLY A 48 11.43 -16.30 -10.22
C GLY A 48 11.74 -15.37 -9.04
N ILE A 49 12.81 -14.60 -9.19
CA ILE A 49 13.15 -13.50 -8.28
C ILE A 49 13.24 -12.21 -9.09
N GLY A 50 12.98 -11.08 -8.46
CA GLY A 50 13.13 -9.78 -9.07
C GLY A 50 13.64 -8.74 -8.09
N VAL A 51 14.22 -7.71 -8.66
CA VAL A 51 14.64 -6.50 -7.95
C VAL A 51 13.98 -5.33 -8.64
N LEU A 52 13.32 -4.50 -7.84
CA LEU A 52 12.60 -3.30 -8.26
C LEU A 52 13.26 -2.10 -7.59
N TYR A 53 13.35 -0.99 -8.32
CA TYR A 53 13.92 0.25 -7.83
C TYR A 53 12.97 1.40 -8.14
N ARG A 54 12.61 2.17 -7.12
CA ARG A 54 11.83 3.41 -7.27
C ARG A 54 12.73 4.62 -7.45
N TYR A 55 12.33 5.52 -8.33
CA TYR A 55 13.02 6.78 -8.56
C TYR A 55 12.03 7.90 -8.82
N GLY A 56 12.48 9.15 -8.63
CA GLY A 56 11.65 10.34 -8.78
C GLY A 56 11.32 11.00 -7.44
N SER A 57 10.29 11.85 -7.46
CA SER A 57 9.85 12.71 -6.35
C SER A 57 9.45 11.98 -5.07
N TYR A 58 9.22 10.66 -5.15
CA TYR A 58 8.87 9.81 -4.02
C TYR A 58 9.97 8.82 -3.64
N GLY A 59 11.19 9.02 -4.15
CA GLY A 59 12.37 8.28 -3.70
C GLY A 59 12.82 8.74 -2.31
N TYR A 60 13.29 7.80 -1.51
CA TYR A 60 13.96 8.07 -0.24
C TYR A 60 15.42 8.49 -0.47
N ILE A 61 16.00 9.16 0.54
CA ILE A 61 17.41 9.56 0.51
C ILE A 61 18.32 8.33 0.56
N ASP A 62 17.94 7.33 1.35
CA ASP A 62 18.66 6.06 1.39
C ASP A 62 18.31 5.23 0.15
N ALA A 63 19.33 4.82 -0.59
CA ALA A 63 19.17 4.01 -1.79
C ALA A 63 18.58 2.62 -1.48
N MET A 64 18.83 2.06 -0.29
CA MET A 64 18.31 0.75 0.10
C MET A 64 16.80 0.78 0.34
N ASP A 65 16.27 1.88 0.86
CA ASP A 65 14.83 2.08 1.05
C ASP A 65 14.06 2.17 -0.28
N ASN A 66 14.78 2.41 -1.38
CA ASN A 66 14.23 2.44 -2.73
C ASN A 66 14.29 1.09 -3.45
N ILE A 67 14.95 0.08 -2.87
CA ILE A 67 15.06 -1.26 -3.44
C ILE A 67 13.99 -2.17 -2.84
N ALA A 68 13.25 -2.85 -3.69
CA ALA A 68 12.34 -3.92 -3.29
C ALA A 68 12.74 -5.25 -3.93
N PHE A 69 12.84 -6.30 -3.10
CA PHE A 69 13.05 -7.67 -3.54
C PHE A 69 11.72 -8.39 -3.70
N LYS A 70 11.57 -9.12 -4.80
CA LYS A 70 10.34 -9.84 -5.15
C LYS A 70 10.64 -11.31 -5.38
N ILE A 71 9.81 -12.19 -4.82
CA ILE A 71 9.74 -13.60 -5.17
C ILE A 71 8.44 -13.82 -5.95
N SER A 72 8.50 -14.55 -7.06
CA SER A 72 7.36 -14.78 -7.95
C SER A 72 7.21 -16.27 -8.24
N LEU A 73 6.00 -16.80 -8.05
CA LEU A 73 5.64 -18.15 -8.45
C LEU A 73 4.75 -18.07 -9.70
N TYR A 74 5.17 -18.74 -10.77
CA TYR A 74 4.41 -18.85 -12.00
C TYR A 74 3.92 -20.30 -12.14
N TYR A 75 2.66 -20.47 -12.53
CA TYR A 75 2.05 -21.77 -12.81
C TYR A 75 1.53 -21.74 -14.25
N GLY A 76 1.73 -22.82 -15.00
CA GLY A 76 1.23 -22.97 -16.36
C GLY A 76 0.39 -24.24 -16.48
N PHE A 77 -0.80 -24.09 -17.07
CA PHE A 77 -1.65 -25.19 -17.54
C PHE A 77 -1.95 -24.98 -19.03
#